data_AF-A0A1A7KDL5-F1
#
_entry.id   AF-A0A1A7KDL5-F1
#
_cell.length_a   1.000
_cell.length_b   1.000
_cell.length_c   1.000
_cell.angle_alpha   90.00
_cell.angle_beta   90.00
_cell.angle_gamma   90.00
#
_symmetry.space_group_name_H-M   'P 1'
#
loop_
_entity.id
_entity.type
_entity.pdbx_description
1 polymer ?
#
loop_
_entity_poly.entity_id
_entity_poly.type
_entity_poly.pdbx_seq_one_letter_code
_entity_poly.pdbx_strand_id
1 'polypeptide(L)'
;MIKNIFLIIVIFSFGSSYAQNFNVILQVNDVNIDGEITAMYLSNNNSRDEERITVNYYPGDLIIPDHERSSFEKLNNDLILTFDYNTFKRNSQQIATFNIKLSKELLKKPYLMINIYDFRVRKYKRWFQHCAKDSDYFPQISFQNSGFCFRIK
;
A
#
# COMPACT_ATOMS: atom_id res chain seq x y z
N MET A 1 -32.87 28.21 -32.00
CA MET A 1 -32.46 26.79 -31.91
C MET A 1 -31.01 26.58 -31.43
N ILE A 2 -30.36 27.57 -30.79
CA ILE A 2 -28.94 27.48 -30.34
C ILE A 2 -28.80 27.14 -28.84
N LYS A 3 -29.88 27.29 -28.05
CA LYS A 3 -29.83 27.08 -26.59
C LYS A 3 -29.72 25.61 -26.14
N ASN A 4 -30.02 24.63 -27.01
CA ASN A 4 -29.97 23.22 -26.63
C ASN A 4 -28.61 22.53 -26.93
N ILE A 5 -27.70 23.21 -27.62
CA ILE A 5 -26.38 22.63 -27.97
C ILE A 5 -25.40 22.74 -26.81
N PHE A 6 -25.56 23.74 -25.93
CA PHE A 6 -24.66 23.97 -24.80
C PHE A 6 -24.74 22.87 -23.73
N LEU A 7 -25.89 22.19 -23.60
CA LEU A 7 -26.12 21.15 -22.60
C LEU A 7 -25.38 19.84 -22.94
N ILE A 8 -25.13 19.56 -24.23
CA ILE A 8 -24.49 18.33 -24.69
C ILE A 8 -22.96 18.37 -24.45
N ILE A 9 -22.36 19.56 -24.48
CA ILE A 9 -20.91 19.74 -24.30
C ILE A 9 -20.47 19.49 -22.84
N VAL A 10 -21.35 19.76 -21.86
CA VAL A 10 -21.05 19.54 -20.44
C VAL A 10 -21.02 18.04 -20.07
N ILE A 11 -21.77 17.19 -20.79
CA ILE A 11 -21.84 15.75 -20.51
C ILE A 11 -20.57 15.02 -21.01
N PHE A 12 -19.91 15.54 -22.05
CA PHE A 12 -18.72 14.90 -22.63
C PHE A 12 -17.39 15.20 -21.90
N SER A 13 -17.41 16.06 -20.87
CA SER A 13 -16.18 16.51 -20.19
C SER A 13 -15.78 15.67 -18.97
N PHE A 14 -16.55 14.63 -18.60
CA PHE A 14 -16.26 13.80 -17.42
C PHE A 14 -15.40 12.55 -17.71
N GLY A 15 -14.58 12.60 -18.76
CA GLY A 15 -13.52 11.62 -19.00
C GLY A 15 -12.23 11.97 -18.27
N SER A 16 -12.29 12.49 -17.04
CA SER A 16 -11.09 12.62 -16.20
C SER A 16 -10.76 11.23 -15.67
N SER A 17 -9.77 10.58 -16.27
CA SER A 17 -9.11 9.42 -15.68
C SER A 17 -8.44 9.87 -14.39
N TYR A 18 -9.19 9.90 -13.29
CA TYR A 18 -8.58 10.10 -11.98
C TYR A 18 -7.62 8.94 -11.76
N ALA A 19 -6.36 9.27 -11.43
CA ALA A 19 -5.39 8.32 -10.91
C ALA A 19 -6.09 7.50 -9.81
N GLN A 20 -5.95 6.18 -9.86
CA GLN A 20 -6.60 5.34 -8.86
C GLN A 20 -5.80 5.45 -7.58
N ASN A 21 -6.25 6.37 -6.73
CA ASN A 21 -5.66 6.62 -5.42
C ASN A 21 -6.43 5.81 -4.38
N PHE A 22 -5.70 5.04 -3.60
CA PHE A 22 -6.24 4.31 -2.47
C PHE A 22 -5.84 5.01 -1.18
N ASN A 23 -6.79 5.16 -0.26
CA ASN A 23 -6.52 5.79 1.01
C ASN A 23 -5.83 4.77 1.94
N VAL A 24 -4.50 4.79 1.94
CA VAL A 24 -3.63 3.85 2.65
C VAL A 24 -2.68 4.62 3.55
N ILE A 25 -2.67 4.26 4.82
CA ILE A 25 -1.76 4.82 5.82
C ILE A 25 -0.73 3.75 6.16
N LEU A 26 0.52 3.97 5.77
CA LEU A 26 1.64 3.11 6.14
C LEU A 26 2.32 3.61 7.41
N GLN A 27 2.56 2.69 8.33
CA GLN A 27 3.29 2.92 9.56
C GLN A 27 4.36 1.87 9.75
N VAL A 28 5.48 2.24 10.37
CA VAL A 28 6.45 1.29 10.90
C VAL A 28 6.57 1.51 12.40
N ASN A 29 6.33 0.47 13.19
CA ASN A 29 6.43 0.53 14.65
C ASN A 29 5.59 1.68 15.25
N ASP A 30 4.32 1.81 14.82
CA ASP A 30 3.37 2.84 15.27
C ASP A 30 3.73 4.29 14.86
N VAL A 31 4.71 4.47 13.97
CA VAL A 31 5.12 5.78 13.45
C VAL A 31 4.75 5.87 11.97
N ASN A 32 4.09 6.96 11.57
CA ASN A 32 3.79 7.22 10.16
C ASN A 32 5.08 7.34 9.36
N ILE A 33 5.09 6.75 8.16
CA ILE A 33 6.23 6.86 7.26
C ILE A 33 6.16 8.20 6.52
N ASP A 34 7.27 8.96 6.50
CA ASP A 34 7.38 10.28 5.87
C ASP A 34 8.65 10.36 4.99
N GLY A 35 8.56 9.77 3.80
CA GLY A 35 9.63 9.84 2.79
C GLY A 35 10.73 8.78 2.91
N GLU A 36 10.69 7.89 3.90
CA GLU A 36 11.70 6.82 4.05
C GLU A 36 11.48 5.60 3.13
N ILE A 37 10.62 5.70 2.12
CA ILE A 37 10.24 4.57 1.26
C ILE A 37 10.86 4.68 -0.12
N THR A 38 11.43 3.56 -0.60
CA THR A 38 11.88 3.41 -1.99
C THR A 38 11.36 2.10 -2.59
N ALA A 39 11.46 1.99 -3.92
CA ALA A 39 11.17 0.75 -4.66
C ALA A 39 9.80 0.13 -4.34
N MET A 40 8.74 0.95 -4.29
CA MET A 40 7.39 0.48 -4.00
C MET A 40 6.70 -0.09 -5.24
N TYR A 41 6.15 -1.30 -5.14
CA TYR A 41 5.41 -1.96 -6.22
C TYR A 41 4.33 -2.90 -5.69
N LEU A 42 3.37 -3.23 -6.56
CA LEU A 42 2.42 -4.32 -6.34
C LEU A 42 2.73 -5.48 -7.30
N SER A 43 2.56 -6.71 -6.85
CA SER A 43 2.74 -7.91 -7.67
C SER A 43 1.83 -9.05 -7.22
N ASN A 44 1.63 -10.05 -8.08
CA ASN A 44 0.88 -11.27 -7.72
C ASN A 44 1.67 -12.18 -6.77
N ASN A 45 3.00 -12.14 -6.83
CA ASN A 45 3.86 -12.92 -5.96
C ASN A 45 5.20 -12.20 -5.65
N ASN A 46 6.00 -12.84 -4.80
CA ASN A 46 7.32 -12.34 -4.37
C ASN A 46 8.45 -12.61 -5.40
N SER A 47 8.14 -13.14 -6.58
CA SER A 47 9.17 -13.48 -7.57
C SER A 47 9.75 -12.22 -8.24
N ARG A 48 11.02 -12.33 -8.66
CA ARG A 48 11.72 -11.26 -9.37
C ARG A 48 11.36 -11.16 -10.84
N ASP A 49 10.83 -12.25 -11.40
CA ASP A 49 10.63 -12.41 -12.84
C ASP A 49 9.18 -12.15 -13.30
N GLU A 50 8.33 -11.61 -12.42
CA GLU A 50 6.90 -11.39 -12.72
C GLU A 50 6.50 -9.93 -12.90
N GLU A 51 5.31 -9.75 -13.47
CA GLU A 51 4.67 -8.46 -13.72
C GLU A 51 4.53 -7.69 -12.39
N ARG A 52 5.36 -6.65 -12.26
CA ARG A 52 5.35 -5.70 -11.15
C ARG A 52 4.83 -4.40 -11.67
N ILE A 53 3.94 -3.79 -10.92
CA ILE A 53 3.47 -2.44 -11.22
C ILE A 53 4.10 -1.47 -10.23
N THR A 54 4.73 -0.43 -10.73
CA THR A 54 5.30 0.59 -9.86
C THR A 54 4.17 1.43 -9.28
N VAL A 55 4.20 1.69 -7.97
CA VAL A 55 3.21 2.55 -7.31
C VAL A 55 3.91 3.64 -6.53
N ASN A 56 3.25 4.79 -6.43
CA ASN A 56 3.75 5.92 -5.66
C ASN A 56 3.05 5.97 -4.30
N TYR A 57 3.72 6.52 -3.31
CA TYR A 57 3.14 6.74 -2.00
C TYR A 57 3.40 8.16 -1.52
N TYR A 58 2.32 8.83 -1.14
CA TYR A 58 2.34 10.02 -0.31
C TYR A 58 1.61 9.67 0.99
N PRO A 59 1.97 10.23 2.15
CA PRO A 59 1.31 9.88 3.41
C PRO A 59 -0.23 9.93 3.31
N GLY A 60 -0.87 8.75 3.39
CA GLY A 60 -2.33 8.60 3.26
C GLY A 60 -2.84 8.16 1.89
N ASP A 61 -2.00 8.22 0.85
CA ASP A 61 -2.36 7.94 -0.54
C ASP A 61 -1.38 6.96 -1.19
N LEU A 62 -1.87 5.75 -1.51
CA LEU A 62 -1.21 4.82 -2.42
C LEU A 62 -1.74 5.07 -3.84
N ILE A 63 -0.86 5.52 -4.73
CA ILE A 63 -1.22 6.01 -6.06
C ILE A 63 -0.76 5.02 -7.11
N ILE A 64 -1.70 4.55 -7.92
CA ILE A 64 -1.39 3.82 -9.15
C ILE A 64 -1.21 4.84 -10.28
N PRO A 65 -0.01 4.97 -10.86
CA PRO A 65 0.22 5.85 -12.00
C PRO A 65 -0.67 5.46 -13.19
N ASP A 66 -1.09 6.44 -13.99
CA ASP A 66 -2.00 6.17 -15.12
C ASP A 66 -1.44 5.15 -16.13
N HIS A 67 -0.12 5.14 -16.33
CA HIS A 67 0.55 4.18 -17.22
C HIS A 67 0.55 2.73 -16.70
N GLU A 68 0.34 2.52 -15.40
CA GLU A 68 0.28 1.21 -14.74
C GLU A 68 -1.16 0.71 -14.56
N ARG A 69 -2.17 1.51 -14.89
CA ARG A 69 -3.58 1.20 -14.62
C ARG A 69 -4.03 -0.11 -15.29
N SER A 70 -3.69 -0.30 -16.56
CA SER A 70 -4.02 -1.53 -17.28
C SER A 70 -3.34 -2.76 -16.69
N SER A 71 -2.12 -2.60 -16.19
CA SER A 71 -1.35 -3.65 -15.52
C SER A 71 -1.98 -4.00 -14.16
N PHE A 72 -2.41 -2.98 -13.40
CA PHE A 72 -3.11 -3.18 -12.14
C PHE A 72 -4.40 -3.97 -12.32
N GLU A 73 -5.20 -3.68 -13.33
CA GLU A 73 -6.45 -4.41 -13.57
C GLU A 73 -6.20 -5.90 -13.88
N LYS A 74 -5.07 -6.23 -14.51
CA LYS A 74 -4.64 -7.62 -14.76
C LYS A 74 -4.12 -8.36 -13.54
N LEU A 75 -3.70 -7.65 -12.49
CA LEU A 75 -3.29 -8.31 -11.24
C LEU A 75 -4.44 -9.14 -10.66
N ASN A 76 -4.08 -10.18 -9.94
CA ASN A 76 -5.02 -11.00 -9.21
C ASN A 76 -5.69 -10.19 -8.10
N ASN A 77 -6.78 -10.74 -7.54
CA ASN A 77 -7.42 -10.11 -6.39
C ASN A 77 -6.46 -10.10 -5.18
N ASP A 78 -5.70 -11.17 -4.98
CA ASP A 78 -4.68 -11.26 -3.94
C ASP A 78 -3.35 -10.79 -4.52
N LEU A 79 -2.71 -9.85 -3.81
CA LEU A 79 -1.51 -9.17 -4.28
C LEU A 79 -0.56 -8.90 -3.12
N ILE A 80 0.67 -8.55 -3.43
CA ILE A 80 1.71 -8.21 -2.47
C ILE A 80 2.14 -6.77 -2.71
N LEU A 81 2.03 -5.94 -1.68
CA LEU A 81 2.68 -4.63 -1.63
C LEU A 81 4.09 -4.82 -1.10
N THR A 82 5.07 -4.47 -1.92
CA THR A 82 6.49 -4.51 -1.55
C THR A 82 7.08 -3.12 -1.57
N PHE A 83 7.88 -2.80 -0.56
CA PHE A 83 8.68 -1.58 -0.54
C PHE A 83 9.91 -1.70 0.38
N ASP A 84 10.90 -0.86 0.12
CA ASP A 84 12.09 -0.73 0.95
C ASP A 84 11.93 0.43 1.93
N TYR A 85 12.17 0.17 3.21
CA TYR A 85 12.16 1.15 4.29
C TYR A 85 13.59 1.49 4.73
N ASN A 86 13.98 2.73 4.46
CA ASN A 86 15.33 3.26 4.70
C ASN A 86 15.40 3.97 6.05
N THR A 87 16.10 3.38 7.00
CA THR A 87 16.34 4.00 8.31
C THR A 87 17.80 4.39 8.47
N PHE A 88 18.06 5.47 9.20
CA PHE A 88 19.42 5.87 9.56
C PHE A 88 19.69 5.55 11.02
N LYS A 89 20.70 4.72 11.30
CA LYS A 89 21.07 4.35 12.67
C LYS A 89 22.58 4.35 12.83
N ARG A 90 23.08 5.14 13.79
CA ARG A 90 24.50 5.24 14.16
C ARG A 90 25.43 5.43 12.94
N ASN A 91 25.12 6.40 12.09
CA ASN A 91 25.88 6.73 10.88
C ASN A 91 25.89 5.65 9.78
N SER A 92 25.00 4.66 9.86
CA SER A 92 24.81 3.66 8.82
C SER A 92 23.37 3.64 8.34
N GLN A 93 23.19 3.57 7.03
CA GLN A 93 21.89 3.32 6.42
C GLN A 93 21.51 1.85 6.62
N GLN A 94 20.29 1.60 7.05
CA GLN A 94 19.72 0.27 7.21
C GLN A 94 18.45 0.18 6.37
N ILE A 95 18.48 -0.71 5.38
CA ILE A 95 17.36 -0.97 4.48
C ILE A 95 16.68 -2.26 4.94
N ALA A 96 15.35 -2.23 5.04
CA ALA A 96 14.54 -3.44 5.19
C ALA A 96 13.46 -3.46 4.11
N THR A 97 13.32 -4.59 3.42
CA THR A 97 12.25 -4.80 2.45
C THR A 97 11.07 -5.44 3.14
N PHE A 98 9.91 -4.81 3.06
CA PHE A 98 8.65 -5.35 3.59
C PHE A 98 7.78 -5.86 2.45
N ASN A 99 7.14 -7.02 2.67
CA ASN A 99 6.20 -7.64 1.74
C ASN A 99 4.89 -7.87 2.47
N ILE A 100 3.83 -7.16 2.06
CA ILE A 100 2.53 -7.19 2.71
C ILE A 100 1.53 -7.82 1.76
N LYS A 101 0.98 -8.96 2.16
CA LYS A 101 -0.14 -9.58 1.43
C LYS A 101 -1.40 -8.75 1.65
N LEU A 102 -2.02 -8.34 0.56
CA LEU A 102 -3.25 -7.57 0.52
C LEU A 102 -4.21 -8.19 -0.51
N SER A 103 -5.42 -7.64 -0.57
CA SER A 103 -6.32 -7.87 -1.68
C SER A 103 -6.77 -6.53 -2.28
N LYS A 104 -7.17 -6.54 -3.55
CA LYS A 104 -7.76 -5.36 -4.22
C LYS A 104 -8.95 -4.81 -3.43
N GLU A 105 -9.72 -5.68 -2.79
CA GLU A 105 -10.86 -5.29 -1.95
C GLU A 105 -10.44 -4.56 -0.65
N LEU A 106 -9.29 -4.91 -0.07
CA LEU A 106 -8.74 -4.17 1.08
C LEU A 106 -8.30 -2.76 0.68
N LEU A 107 -7.68 -2.59 -0.50
CA LEU A 107 -7.25 -1.28 -1.00
C LEU A 107 -8.43 -0.31 -1.22
N LYS A 108 -9.61 -0.84 -1.57
CA LYS A 108 -10.83 -0.04 -1.74
C LYS A 108 -11.45 0.41 -0.41
N LYS A 109 -11.00 -0.11 0.74
CA LYS A 109 -11.53 0.31 2.05
C LYS A 109 -11.04 1.72 2.38
N PRO A 110 -11.90 2.59 2.92
CA PRO A 110 -11.46 3.90 3.37
C PRO A 110 -10.52 3.76 4.57
N TYR A 111 -9.43 4.55 4.61
CA TYR A 111 -8.48 4.60 5.71
C TYR A 111 -7.87 3.23 6.05
N LEU A 112 -7.41 2.49 5.03
CA LEU A 112 -6.67 1.26 5.24
C LEU A 112 -5.34 1.57 5.93
N MET A 113 -5.18 1.11 7.16
CA MET A 113 -3.96 1.29 7.93
C MET A 113 -3.15 0.00 7.94
N ILE A 114 -1.89 0.09 7.53
CA ILE A 114 -0.93 -1.02 7.53
C ILE A 114 0.21 -0.60 8.45
N ASN A 115 0.27 -1.20 9.64
CA ASN A 115 1.35 -1.00 10.59
C ASN A 115 2.31 -2.19 10.53
N ILE A 116 3.56 -1.92 10.14
CA ILE A 116 4.61 -2.92 10.05
C ILE A 116 5.44 -2.89 11.33
N TYR A 117 5.37 -3.95 12.12
CA TYR A 117 6.22 -4.12 13.29
C TYR A 117 7.56 -4.72 12.89
N ASP A 118 8.61 -3.90 12.89
CA ASP A 118 9.96 -4.27 12.48
C ASP A 118 10.77 -4.83 13.65
N PHE A 119 11.24 -6.07 13.52
CA PHE A 119 11.91 -6.80 14.59
C PHE A 119 13.37 -6.39 14.80
N ARG A 120 13.92 -5.50 13.96
CA ARG A 120 15.17 -4.77 14.28
C ARG A 120 15.03 -3.96 15.56
N VAL A 121 13.81 -3.60 15.94
CA VAL A 121 13.47 -3.00 17.24
C VAL A 121 13.03 -4.09 18.22
N ARG A 122 13.86 -4.33 19.25
CA ARG A 122 13.70 -5.43 20.22
C ARG A 122 12.34 -5.45 20.93
N LYS A 123 11.74 -4.27 21.18
CA LYS A 123 10.41 -4.13 21.79
C LYS A 123 9.36 -4.89 20.97
N TYR A 124 9.29 -4.61 19.67
CA TYR A 124 8.31 -5.18 18.76
C TYR A 124 8.60 -6.65 18.44
N LYS A 125 9.88 -7.05 18.32
CA LYS A 125 10.26 -8.46 18.23
C LYS A 125 9.68 -9.28 19.38
N ARG A 126 9.84 -8.82 20.62
CA ARG A 126 9.31 -9.55 21.80
C ARG A 126 7.79 -9.70 21.77
N TRP A 127 7.07 -8.69 21.31
CA TRP A 127 5.61 -8.71 21.28
C TRP A 127 5.05 -9.61 20.18
N PHE A 128 5.69 -9.64 19.01
CA PHE A 128 5.09 -10.21 17.80
C PHE A 128 5.87 -11.38 17.17
N GLN A 129 7.06 -11.76 17.68
CA GLN A 129 7.84 -12.90 17.14
C GLN A 129 7.05 -14.21 17.08
N HIS A 130 6.07 -14.41 17.97
CA HIS A 130 5.24 -15.61 17.98
C HIS A 130 4.19 -15.62 16.87
N CYS A 131 3.85 -14.45 16.32
CA CYS A 131 2.88 -14.27 15.23
C CYS A 131 3.53 -14.36 13.85
N ALA A 132 4.85 -14.16 13.76
CA ALA A 132 5.59 -14.12 12.50
C ALA A 132 6.80 -15.06 12.57
N LYS A 133 6.53 -16.37 12.50
CA LYS A 133 7.61 -17.37 12.41
C LYS A 133 8.38 -17.18 11.11
N ASP A 134 9.70 -17.24 11.20
CA ASP A 134 10.61 -17.11 10.05
C ASP A 134 10.51 -15.78 9.29
N SER A 135 10.08 -14.71 9.99
CA SER A 135 10.02 -13.36 9.45
C SER A 135 10.68 -12.36 10.41
N ASP A 136 11.30 -11.33 9.84
CA ASP A 136 11.92 -10.22 10.58
C ASP A 136 10.95 -9.05 10.83
N TYR A 137 9.68 -9.21 10.48
CA TYR A 137 8.63 -8.23 10.72
C TYR A 137 7.25 -8.87 10.78
N PHE A 138 6.28 -8.13 11.28
CA PHE A 138 4.87 -8.51 11.31
C PHE A 138 3.97 -7.36 10.81
N PRO A 139 3.27 -7.51 9.67
CA PRO A 139 2.31 -6.53 9.22
C PRO A 139 0.95 -6.72 9.91
N GLN A 140 0.38 -5.64 10.43
CA GLN A 140 -0.97 -5.58 10.96
C GLN A 140 -1.82 -4.65 10.10
N ILE A 141 -2.97 -5.15 9.64
CA ILE A 141 -3.92 -4.42 8.80
C ILE A 141 -5.14 -4.03 9.65
N SER A 142 -5.58 -2.78 9.54
CA SER A 142 -6.78 -2.24 10.22
C SER A 142 -7.45 -1.16 9.36
N PHE A 143 -8.67 -0.72 9.73
CA PHE A 143 -9.41 0.32 9.00
C PHE A 143 -10.33 1.09 9.96
N GLN A 144 -10.63 2.37 9.68
CA GLN A 144 -11.60 3.10 10.51
C GLN A 144 -12.99 2.45 10.39
N ASN A 145 -13.67 2.30 11.54
CA ASN A 145 -14.86 1.44 11.78
C ASN A 145 -14.61 -0.07 11.91
N SER A 146 -13.37 -0.57 11.89
CA SER A 146 -13.07 -1.91 12.44
C SER A 146 -13.08 -1.83 13.97
N GLY A 147 -14.25 -1.82 14.58
CA GLY A 147 -14.40 -2.04 16.03
C GLY A 147 -13.80 -3.37 16.51
N PHE A 148 -13.32 -4.24 15.61
CA PHE A 148 -12.76 -5.54 15.95
C PHE A 148 -11.64 -5.94 14.98
N CYS A 149 -10.48 -6.30 15.54
CA CYS A 149 -9.41 -7.03 14.85
C CYS A 149 -9.86 -8.48 14.65
N PHE A 150 -10.00 -8.94 13.41
CA PHE A 150 -10.18 -10.37 13.14
C PHE A 150 -8.82 -11.06 13.12
N ARG A 151 -8.61 -11.96 14.08
CA ARG A 151 -7.49 -12.90 14.11
C ARG A 151 -7.81 -14.05 13.15
N ILE A 152 -7.17 -14.08 11.99
CA ILE A 152 -7.16 -15.28 11.15
C ILE A 152 -6.17 -16.26 11.81
N LYS A 153 -6.68 -17.43 12.21
CA LYS A 153 -5.90 -18.53 12.78
C LYS A 153 -5.18 -19.30 11.68
#